data_AF-A0A8K0CZU8-F1
#
_entry.id   AF-A0A8K0CZU8-F1
#
_cell.length_a   1.000
_cell.length_b   1.000
_cell.length_c   1.000
_cell.angle_alpha   90.00
_cell.angle_beta   90.00
_cell.angle_gamma   90.00
#
_symmetry.space_group_name_H-M   'P 1'
#
loop_
_entity.id
_entity.type
_entity.pdbx_description
1 polymer ?
#
loop_
_entity_poly.entity_id
_entity_poly.type
_entity_poly.pdbx_seq_one_letter_code
_entity_poly.pdbx_strand_id
1 'polypeptide(L)'
;MPTLVPVLSLSESNGTTIVRPTSVPESLEFLKTVVNGLDSTEASYRVQTTLLQTAKEHLNRLSDMDLTVAGTAQFISLYIGAHLLMSQILEKGLWKNPSTLATQQANNLKTNIQQLLENCLKMQFLFVGLSPVESCSVKQFRLRALALNLIYIVKGSNASALAPCHHFLSAVEEMQKELTTNGLEPDSFTLSVFKELAALEEPKPGAVARILIPILSESKLGKIPAPNIAIQMSSAAILEPSGQTDTTLKFTAGLIMAVPFEAELYNLSDPSRLRLKIKYPDQRTQVILPRPAHLKPLHYDNPNNQESEMAGHNLRLLTTVLISHQVWSEACNVEISIALSVPEADIGKRKSSNDGNSCLLNLCKPIKISVAPKPIKKTL
;
A
#
# COMPACT_ATOMS: atom_id res chain seq x y z
N MET A 1 20.66 -14.64 -22.63
CA MET A 1 19.28 -14.97 -23.03
C MET A 1 19.14 -16.49 -23.23
N PRO A 2 19.00 -17.27 -22.15
CA PRO A 2 18.84 -18.74 -22.24
C PRO A 2 17.43 -19.19 -22.66
N THR A 3 16.44 -18.29 -22.68
CA THR A 3 15.06 -18.57 -23.09
C THR A 3 14.78 -18.31 -24.57
N LEU A 4 15.76 -17.74 -25.30
CA LEU A 4 15.64 -17.40 -26.72
C LEU A 4 16.57 -18.25 -27.60
N VAL A 5 17.39 -19.11 -26.99
CA VAL A 5 18.27 -20.04 -27.70
C VAL A 5 17.80 -21.46 -27.34
N PRO A 6 17.26 -22.22 -28.30
CA PRO A 6 16.92 -23.62 -28.06
C PRO A 6 18.19 -24.39 -27.69
N VAL A 7 18.09 -25.30 -26.74
CA VAL A 7 19.20 -26.18 -26.37
C VAL A 7 19.43 -27.14 -27.54
N LEU A 8 20.45 -26.85 -28.35
CA LEU A 8 20.85 -27.71 -29.45
C LEU A 8 21.70 -28.85 -28.88
N SER A 9 21.25 -30.09 -29.08
CA SER A 9 22.03 -31.29 -28.76
C SER A 9 23.14 -31.48 -29.81
N LEU A 10 24.20 -30.69 -29.69
CA LEU A 10 25.41 -30.86 -30.50
C LEU A 10 26.24 -31.99 -29.91
N SER A 11 26.75 -32.89 -30.77
CA SER A 11 27.49 -34.09 -30.38
C SER A 11 28.78 -33.83 -29.59
N GLU A 12 29.20 -32.57 -29.45
CA GLU A 12 30.40 -32.14 -28.73
C GLU A 12 30.13 -31.14 -27.57
N SER A 13 28.88 -30.96 -27.13
CA SER A 13 28.64 -30.19 -25.91
C SER A 13 28.84 -31.07 -24.68
N ASN A 14 30.06 -31.06 -24.11
CA ASN A 14 30.30 -31.56 -22.76
C ASN A 14 29.27 -30.91 -21.82
N GLY A 15 28.36 -31.74 -21.30
CA GLY A 15 27.19 -31.32 -20.55
C GLY A 15 27.54 -30.58 -19.26
N THR A 16 27.64 -29.25 -19.35
CA THR A 16 27.27 -28.38 -18.24
C THR A 16 25.80 -28.02 -18.43
N THR A 17 24.94 -29.00 -18.16
CA THR A 17 23.54 -28.71 -17.84
C THR A 17 23.59 -27.83 -16.60
N ILE A 18 23.51 -26.50 -16.78
CA ILE A 18 23.25 -25.58 -15.67
C ILE A 18 21.81 -25.91 -15.26
N VAL A 19 21.68 -26.92 -14.40
CA VAL A 19 20.46 -27.17 -13.66
C VAL A 19 20.27 -25.92 -12.83
N ARG A 20 19.35 -25.07 -13.26
CA ARG A 20 18.87 -23.97 -12.44
C ARG A 20 18.36 -24.65 -11.16
N PRO A 21 18.92 -24.35 -9.97
CA PRO A 21 18.33 -24.85 -8.75
C PRO A 21 16.87 -24.41 -8.79
N THR A 22 15.94 -25.34 -8.60
CA THR A 22 14.54 -25.02 -8.30
C THR A 22 14.57 -24.21 -7.01
N SER A 23 14.63 -22.87 -7.12
CA SER A 23 14.84 -21.94 -6.00
C SER A 23 13.64 -21.84 -5.04
N VAL A 24 12.53 -22.46 -5.42
CA VAL A 24 11.22 -22.30 -4.78
C VAL A 24 11.14 -22.95 -3.38
N PRO A 25 11.66 -24.18 -3.11
CA PRO A 25 11.54 -24.79 -1.79
C PRO A 25 12.38 -24.06 -0.74
N GLU A 26 13.64 -23.74 -1.06
CA GLU A 26 14.59 -23.17 -0.10
C GLU A 26 14.20 -21.75 0.36
N SER A 27 13.79 -20.89 -0.58
CA SER A 27 13.37 -19.50 -0.29
C SER A 27 12.13 -19.47 0.60
N LEU A 28 11.20 -20.39 0.37
CA LEU A 28 9.96 -20.52 1.14
C LEU A 28 10.21 -21.13 2.53
N GLU A 29 11.04 -22.16 2.63
CA GLU A 29 11.44 -22.76 3.90
C GLU A 29 12.18 -21.75 4.77
N PHE A 30 13.08 -20.96 4.17
CA PHE A 30 13.73 -19.83 4.85
C PHE A 30 12.69 -18.86 5.39
N LEU A 31 11.73 -18.45 4.56
CA LEU A 31 10.68 -17.50 4.94
C LEU A 31 9.83 -18.05 6.11
N LYS A 32 9.40 -19.33 6.04
CA LYS A 32 8.69 -20.00 7.14
C LYS A 32 9.52 -20.07 8.41
N THR A 33 10.81 -20.37 8.30
CA THR A 33 11.73 -20.44 9.45
C THR A 33 11.86 -19.08 10.12
N VAL A 34 11.98 -17.99 9.34
CA VAL A 34 12.03 -16.62 9.86
C VAL A 34 10.73 -16.30 10.60
N VAL A 35 9.56 -16.51 9.99
CA VAL A 35 8.27 -16.19 10.63
C VAL A 35 8.03 -17.02 11.90
N ASN A 36 8.28 -18.32 11.87
CA ASN A 36 8.14 -19.19 13.04
C ASN A 36 9.10 -18.80 14.18
N GLY A 37 10.31 -18.37 13.84
CA GLY A 37 11.27 -17.84 14.81
C GLY A 37 10.80 -16.55 15.48
N LEU A 38 10.08 -15.69 14.77
CA LEU A 38 9.52 -14.45 15.30
C LEU A 38 8.39 -14.69 16.30
N ASP A 39 7.56 -15.71 16.09
CA ASP A 39 6.44 -16.06 16.98
C ASP A 39 6.87 -16.85 18.22
N SER A 40 7.97 -17.60 18.14
CA SER A 40 8.42 -18.52 19.21
C SER A 40 9.26 -17.86 20.31
N THR A 41 9.64 -16.60 20.13
CA THR A 41 10.61 -15.97 21.04
C THR A 41 9.88 -15.17 22.13
N GLU A 42 9.79 -15.70 23.35
CA GLU A 42 9.54 -14.91 24.58
C GLU A 42 10.77 -14.04 24.91
N ALA A 43 11.18 -13.21 23.96
CA ALA A 43 12.35 -12.34 24.07
C ALA A 43 11.99 -11.04 24.80
N SER A 44 13.01 -10.43 25.43
CA SER A 44 12.93 -9.03 25.84
C SER A 44 12.54 -8.16 24.63
N TYR A 45 11.71 -7.15 24.87
CA TYR A 45 11.20 -6.23 23.85
C TYR A 45 12.29 -5.68 22.90
N ARG A 46 13.48 -5.36 23.43
CA ARG A 46 14.62 -4.88 22.62
C ARG A 46 15.11 -5.92 21.63
N VAL A 47 15.25 -7.17 22.07
CA VAL A 47 15.71 -8.29 21.24
C VAL A 47 14.67 -8.60 20.16
N GLN A 48 13.39 -8.61 20.53
CA GLN A 48 12.30 -8.80 19.58
C GLN A 48 12.28 -7.70 18.51
N THR A 49 12.48 -6.43 18.92
CA THR A 49 12.53 -5.29 17.99
C THR A 49 13.71 -5.40 17.03
N THR A 50 14.90 -5.76 17.51
CA THR A 50 16.07 -5.97 16.64
C THR A 50 15.87 -7.13 15.67
N LEU A 51 15.29 -8.23 16.14
CA LEU A 51 15.04 -9.41 15.31
C LEU A 51 14.03 -9.09 14.19
N LEU A 52 12.94 -8.41 14.52
CA LEU A 52 11.94 -7.95 13.54
C LEU A 52 12.54 -6.98 12.51
N GLN A 53 13.41 -6.06 12.94
CA GLN A 53 14.08 -5.13 12.03
C GLN A 53 15.00 -5.87 11.05
N THR A 54 15.80 -6.82 11.55
CA THR A 54 16.67 -7.67 10.72
C THR A 54 15.84 -8.54 9.77
N ALA A 55 14.78 -9.18 10.25
CA ALA A 55 13.87 -9.98 9.42
C ALA A 55 13.27 -9.15 8.28
N LYS A 56 12.80 -7.93 8.57
CA LYS A 56 12.29 -6.99 7.55
C LYS A 56 13.33 -6.70 6.45
N GLU A 57 14.57 -6.45 6.81
CA GLU A 57 15.65 -6.18 5.85
C GLU A 57 15.95 -7.41 4.98
N HIS A 58 15.99 -8.60 5.58
CA HIS A 58 16.19 -9.85 4.84
C HIS A 58 15.03 -10.14 3.87
N LEU A 59 13.78 -9.94 4.29
CA LEU A 59 12.62 -10.15 3.44
C LEU A 59 12.57 -9.17 2.25
N ASN A 60 12.95 -7.91 2.46
CA ASN A 60 13.06 -6.96 1.35
C ASN A 60 14.11 -7.41 0.33
N ARG A 61 15.29 -7.84 0.80
CA ARG A 61 16.33 -8.38 -0.10
C ARG A 61 15.86 -9.65 -0.82
N LEU A 62 15.17 -10.55 -0.12
CA LEU A 62 14.63 -11.76 -0.72
C LEU A 62 13.64 -11.42 -1.83
N SER A 63 12.82 -10.38 -1.65
CA SER A 63 11.86 -9.95 -2.67
C SER A 63 12.50 -9.41 -3.94
N ASP A 64 13.71 -8.86 -3.85
CA ASP A 64 14.49 -8.42 -5.02
C ASP A 64 15.19 -9.60 -5.71
N MET A 65 15.44 -10.70 -4.99
CA MET A 65 16.21 -11.85 -5.48
C MET A 65 15.34 -12.93 -6.13
N ASP A 66 14.18 -13.25 -5.55
CA ASP A 66 13.30 -14.32 -6.04
C ASP A 66 11.88 -13.79 -6.31
N LEU A 67 11.55 -13.68 -7.60
CA LEU A 67 10.26 -13.20 -8.09
C LEU A 67 9.09 -14.08 -7.64
N THR A 68 9.31 -15.36 -7.34
CA THR A 68 8.23 -16.29 -6.98
C THR A 68 7.67 -16.01 -5.59
N VAL A 69 8.53 -15.66 -4.64
CA VAL A 69 8.17 -15.32 -3.24
C VAL A 69 8.14 -13.82 -2.98
N ALA A 70 8.39 -12.99 -4.00
CA ALA A 70 8.53 -11.55 -3.86
C ALA A 70 7.30 -10.89 -3.24
N GLY A 71 6.10 -11.24 -3.71
CA GLY A 71 4.85 -10.68 -3.18
C GLY A 71 4.64 -11.01 -1.71
N THR A 72 4.80 -12.27 -1.32
CA THR A 72 4.74 -12.72 0.08
C THR A 72 5.78 -12.04 0.97
N ALA A 73 7.03 -11.96 0.50
CA ALA A 73 8.12 -11.35 1.26
C ALA A 73 7.90 -9.84 1.46
N GLN A 74 7.40 -9.13 0.44
CA GLN A 74 7.03 -7.72 0.53
C GLN A 74 5.84 -7.50 1.47
N PHE A 75 4.83 -8.36 1.39
CA PHE A 75 3.66 -8.31 2.29
C PHE A 75 4.08 -8.47 3.76
N ILE A 76 4.86 -9.51 4.08
CA ILE A 76 5.31 -9.77 5.46
C ILE A 76 6.27 -8.68 5.93
N SER A 77 7.17 -8.22 5.08
CA SER A 77 8.06 -7.09 5.39
C SER A 77 7.27 -5.82 5.75
N LEU A 78 6.21 -5.51 4.99
CA LEU A 78 5.33 -4.38 5.26
C LEU A 78 4.55 -4.57 6.56
N TYR A 79 4.03 -5.78 6.81
CA TYR A 79 3.32 -6.13 8.05
C TYR A 79 4.23 -6.00 9.27
N ILE A 80 5.45 -6.55 9.22
CA ILE A 80 6.47 -6.41 10.28
C ILE A 80 6.83 -4.93 10.47
N GLY A 81 6.98 -4.17 9.40
CA GLY A 81 7.23 -2.73 9.46
C GLY A 81 6.11 -1.95 10.17
N ALA A 82 4.85 -2.29 9.90
CA ALA A 82 3.69 -1.70 10.57
C ALA A 82 3.62 -2.14 12.04
N HIS A 83 3.90 -3.41 12.33
CA HIS A 83 3.96 -3.96 13.68
C HIS A 83 5.03 -3.27 14.54
N LEU A 84 6.24 -3.10 14.02
CA LEU A 84 7.33 -2.36 14.68
C LEU A 84 6.92 -0.91 14.98
N LEU A 85 6.29 -0.23 14.03
CA LEU A 85 5.83 1.15 14.22
C LEU A 85 4.75 1.23 15.31
N MET A 86 3.80 0.30 15.34
CA MET A 86 2.78 0.20 16.37
C MET A 86 3.40 -0.03 17.75
N SER A 87 4.31 -1.01 17.87
CA SER A 87 5.06 -1.28 19.12
C SER A 87 5.76 -0.03 19.63
N GLN A 88 6.46 0.70 18.76
CA GLN A 88 7.17 1.92 19.13
C GLN A 88 6.24 3.03 19.63
N ILE A 89 5.03 3.16 19.05
CA ILE A 89 4.04 4.13 19.53
C ILE A 89 3.54 3.69 20.91
N LEU A 90 3.17 2.41 21.05
CA LEU A 90 2.60 1.87 22.28
C LEU A 90 3.55 1.96 23.48
N GLU A 91 4.82 1.55 23.28
CA GLU A 91 5.87 1.55 24.31
C GLU A 91 6.14 2.96 24.86
N LYS A 92 6.22 3.97 23.98
CA LYS A 92 6.47 5.35 24.39
C LYS A 92 5.34 5.94 25.25
N GLY A 93 4.14 5.38 25.20
CA GLY A 93 2.99 5.79 26.01
C GLY A 93 2.43 7.20 25.72
N LEU A 94 3.06 7.99 24.84
CA LEU A 94 2.69 9.38 24.52
C LEU A 94 1.26 9.50 23.96
N TRP A 95 0.76 8.44 23.33
CA TRP A 95 -0.59 8.36 22.76
C TRP A 95 -1.71 8.31 23.82
N LYS A 96 -1.41 7.99 25.09
CA LYS A 96 -2.44 7.90 26.15
C LYS A 96 -2.95 9.29 26.54
N ASN A 97 -2.08 10.30 26.56
CA ASN A 97 -2.39 11.68 26.91
C ASN A 97 -1.74 12.66 25.91
N PRO A 98 -2.21 12.68 24.66
CA PRO A 98 -1.58 13.48 23.61
C PRO A 98 -1.70 14.99 23.83
N SER A 99 -2.66 15.46 24.65
CA SER A 99 -2.83 16.87 25.02
C SER A 99 -1.66 17.44 25.85
N THR A 100 -0.90 16.61 26.55
CA THR A 100 0.21 17.07 27.41
C THR A 100 1.56 17.10 26.67
N LEU A 101 1.56 16.75 25.38
CA LEU A 101 2.79 16.65 24.59
C LEU A 101 3.24 18.01 24.10
N ALA A 102 4.55 18.22 24.05
CA ALA A 102 5.13 19.34 23.32
C ALA A 102 4.77 19.24 21.82
N THR A 103 4.63 20.39 21.15
CA THR A 103 4.18 20.48 19.75
C THR A 103 4.94 19.54 18.80
N GLN A 104 6.27 19.44 18.93
CA GLN A 104 7.08 18.55 18.10
C GLN A 104 6.75 17.06 18.33
N GLN A 105 6.52 16.65 19.58
CA GLN A 105 6.16 15.27 19.91
C GLN A 105 4.75 14.92 19.43
N ALA A 106 3.81 15.85 19.55
CA ALA A 106 2.45 15.69 19.03
C ALA A 106 2.45 15.55 17.49
N ASN A 107 3.27 16.34 16.79
CA ASN A 107 3.43 16.22 15.34
C ASN A 107 4.07 14.90 14.93
N ASN A 108 5.11 14.44 15.63
CA ASN A 108 5.73 13.14 15.36
C ASN A 108 4.74 11.98 15.58
N LEU A 109 3.96 12.01 16.66
CA LEU A 109 2.92 11.02 16.92
C LEU A 109 1.89 11.00 15.78
N LYS A 110 1.41 12.17 15.35
CA LYS A 110 0.47 12.30 14.23
C LYS A 110 1.04 11.68 12.96
N THR A 111 2.28 12.00 12.60
CA THR A 111 2.94 11.46 11.41
C THR A 111 3.07 9.94 11.48
N ASN A 112 3.48 9.40 12.64
CA ASN A 112 3.59 7.96 12.84
C ASN A 112 2.23 7.25 12.72
N ILE A 113 1.16 7.82 13.28
CA ILE A 113 -0.20 7.27 13.14
C ILE A 113 -0.66 7.32 11.67
N GLN A 114 -0.38 8.41 10.96
CA GLN A 114 -0.72 8.53 9.53
C GLN A 114 0.03 7.50 8.69
N GLN A 115 1.32 7.30 8.94
CA GLN A 115 2.13 6.29 8.26
C GLN A 115 1.64 4.86 8.58
N LEU A 116 1.22 4.60 9.82
CA LEU A 116 0.66 3.30 10.21
C LEU A 116 -0.64 3.00 9.44
N LEU A 117 -1.55 3.97 9.35
CA LEU A 117 -2.78 3.85 8.58
C LEU A 117 -2.50 3.66 7.08
N GLU A 118 -1.54 4.40 6.53
CA GLU A 118 -1.13 4.25 5.13
C GLU A 118 -0.58 2.83 4.86
N ASN A 119 0.24 2.29 5.75
CA ASN A 119 0.74 0.91 5.63
C ASN A 119 -0.41 -0.11 5.68
N CYS A 120 -1.42 0.11 6.53
CA CYS A 120 -2.62 -0.75 6.55
C CYS A 120 -3.36 -0.72 5.21
N LEU A 121 -3.56 0.47 4.63
CA LEU A 121 -4.19 0.60 3.32
C LEU A 121 -3.37 -0.06 2.20
N LYS A 122 -2.03 0.06 2.25
CA LYS A 122 -1.15 -0.64 1.32
C LYS A 122 -1.32 -2.15 1.41
N MET A 123 -1.32 -2.71 2.62
CA MET A 123 -1.54 -4.15 2.84
C MET A 123 -2.89 -4.64 2.33
N GLN A 124 -3.93 -3.79 2.40
CA GLN A 124 -5.29 -4.17 1.97
C GLN A 124 -5.50 -4.06 0.45
N PHE A 125 -4.83 -3.12 -0.21
CA PHE A 125 -5.18 -2.75 -1.59
C PHE A 125 -4.07 -2.93 -2.62
N LEU A 126 -2.81 -3.08 -2.19
CA LEU A 126 -1.69 -3.35 -3.08
C LEU A 126 -1.36 -4.84 -3.19
N PHE A 127 -2.07 -5.72 -2.48
CA PHE A 127 -1.81 -7.16 -2.52
C PHE A 127 -3.04 -7.91 -2.99
N VAL A 128 -2.82 -8.91 -3.83
CA VAL A 128 -3.82 -9.88 -4.33
C VAL A 128 -3.42 -11.28 -3.86
N GLY A 129 -4.34 -12.25 -3.94
CA GLY A 129 -4.10 -13.62 -3.49
C GLY A 129 -4.05 -13.80 -1.96
N LEU A 130 -4.51 -12.79 -1.20
CA LEU A 130 -4.66 -12.88 0.25
C LEU A 130 -5.76 -13.89 0.60
N SER A 131 -5.42 -14.86 1.44
CA SER A 131 -6.40 -15.75 2.07
C SER A 131 -7.32 -14.97 3.02
N PRO A 132 -8.50 -15.50 3.36
CA PRO A 132 -9.38 -14.89 4.36
C PRO A 132 -8.68 -14.65 5.71
N VAL A 133 -7.77 -15.55 6.10
CA VAL A 133 -6.98 -15.43 7.34
C VAL A 133 -6.08 -14.20 7.31
N GLU A 134 -5.36 -13.98 6.21
CA GLU A 134 -4.44 -12.85 6.05
C GLU A 134 -5.21 -11.52 5.93
N SER A 135 -6.28 -11.51 5.14
CA SER A 135 -7.16 -10.35 4.98
C SER A 135 -7.76 -9.93 6.33
N CYS A 136 -8.30 -10.88 7.10
CA CYS A 136 -8.82 -10.61 8.44
C CYS A 136 -7.71 -10.17 9.40
N SER A 137 -6.49 -10.73 9.32
CA SER A 137 -5.36 -10.29 10.15
C SER A 137 -4.99 -8.83 9.89
N VAL A 138 -4.94 -8.41 8.63
CA VAL A 138 -4.68 -7.02 8.24
C VAL A 138 -5.81 -6.10 8.70
N LYS A 139 -7.08 -6.53 8.59
CA LYS A 139 -8.23 -5.73 9.06
C LYS A 139 -8.28 -5.57 10.58
N GLN A 140 -7.99 -6.63 11.34
CA GLN A 140 -7.85 -6.55 12.79
C GLN A 140 -6.68 -5.65 13.21
N PHE A 141 -5.57 -5.70 12.48
CA PHE A 141 -4.45 -4.78 12.69
C PHE A 141 -4.84 -3.33 12.38
N ARG A 142 -5.57 -3.10 11.28
CA ARG A 142 -6.11 -1.77 10.93
C ARG A 142 -7.08 -1.25 12.00
N LEU A 143 -7.91 -2.12 12.59
CA LEU A 143 -8.82 -1.74 13.65
C LEU A 143 -8.08 -1.17 14.87
N ARG A 144 -6.93 -1.77 15.24
CA ARG A 144 -6.03 -1.22 16.26
C ARG A 144 -5.50 0.16 15.88
N ALA A 145 -5.05 0.33 14.63
CA ALA A 145 -4.54 1.62 14.16
C ALA A 145 -5.63 2.71 14.14
N LEU A 146 -6.87 2.35 13.78
CA LEU A 146 -8.03 3.24 13.84
C LEU A 146 -8.38 3.63 15.28
N ALA A 147 -8.34 2.68 16.22
CA ALA A 147 -8.54 2.95 17.64
C ALA A 147 -7.50 3.95 18.17
N LEU A 148 -6.22 3.74 17.84
CA LEU A 148 -5.12 4.65 18.20
C LEU A 148 -5.34 6.06 17.62
N ASN A 149 -5.71 6.15 16.34
CA ASN A 149 -6.02 7.42 15.69
C ASN A 149 -7.23 8.12 16.34
N LEU A 150 -8.28 7.39 16.71
CA LEU A 150 -9.45 7.94 17.38
C LEU A 150 -9.07 8.54 18.75
N ILE A 151 -8.26 7.83 19.54
CA ILE A 151 -7.76 8.35 20.84
C ILE A 151 -6.96 9.63 20.63
N TYR A 152 -6.06 9.66 19.63
CA TYR A 152 -5.30 10.85 19.30
C TYR A 152 -6.19 12.03 18.94
N ILE A 153 -7.22 11.82 18.12
CA ILE A 153 -8.15 12.88 17.71
C ILE A 153 -8.97 13.37 18.91
N VAL A 154 -9.54 12.46 19.71
CA VAL A 154 -10.40 12.81 20.85
C VAL A 154 -9.64 13.55 21.95
N LYS A 155 -8.39 13.14 22.25
CA LYS A 155 -7.64 13.68 23.40
C LYS A 155 -6.58 14.71 23.01
N GLY A 156 -6.13 14.75 21.76
CA GLY A 156 -4.96 15.52 21.34
C GLY A 156 -5.21 16.47 20.17
N SER A 157 -6.42 16.45 19.59
CA SER A 157 -6.79 17.33 18.50
C SER A 157 -8.05 18.13 18.86
N ASN A 158 -8.12 19.36 18.36
CA ASN A 158 -9.33 20.17 18.45
C ASN A 158 -10.34 19.83 17.32
N ALA A 159 -10.06 18.81 16.52
CA ALA A 159 -10.92 18.38 15.42
C ALA A 159 -12.14 17.58 15.93
N SER A 160 -13.22 17.62 15.16
CA SER A 160 -14.40 16.79 15.46
C SER A 160 -14.05 15.30 15.38
N ALA A 161 -14.27 14.59 16.48
CA ALA A 161 -14.06 13.16 16.58
C ALA A 161 -15.27 12.34 16.10
N LEU A 162 -16.39 12.97 15.74
CA LEU A 162 -17.63 12.28 15.39
C LEU A 162 -17.47 11.39 14.14
N ALA A 163 -16.94 11.95 13.05
CA ALA A 163 -16.73 11.19 11.82
C ALA A 163 -15.69 10.05 11.98
N PRO A 164 -14.52 10.28 12.61
CA PRO A 164 -13.59 9.19 12.96
C PRO A 164 -14.21 8.11 13.84
N CYS A 165 -15.08 8.48 14.79
CA CYS A 165 -15.77 7.52 15.66
C CYS A 165 -16.76 6.66 14.87
N HIS A 166 -17.60 7.25 14.03
CA HIS A 166 -18.51 6.49 13.15
C HIS A 166 -17.75 5.58 12.20
N HIS A 167 -16.63 6.05 11.63
CA HIS A 167 -15.79 5.21 10.78
C HIS A 167 -15.20 4.02 11.55
N PHE A 168 -14.73 4.24 12.78
CA PHE A 168 -14.26 3.16 13.63
C PHE A 168 -15.37 2.15 13.95
N LEU A 169 -16.56 2.60 14.33
CA LEU A 169 -17.70 1.71 14.64
C LEU A 169 -18.14 0.90 13.40
N SER A 170 -18.21 1.54 12.23
CA SER A 170 -18.50 0.84 10.97
C SER A 170 -17.44 -0.22 10.65
N ALA A 171 -16.16 0.06 10.92
CA ALA A 171 -15.09 -0.91 10.74
C ALA A 171 -15.17 -2.08 11.75
N VAL A 172 -15.66 -1.84 12.97
CA VAL A 172 -15.94 -2.89 13.97
C VAL A 172 -17.04 -3.82 13.45
N GLU A 173 -18.15 -3.25 12.96
CA GLU A 173 -19.29 -4.02 12.42
C GLU A 173 -18.89 -4.87 11.20
N GLU A 174 -18.11 -4.28 10.28
CA GLU A 174 -17.58 -4.99 9.11
C GLU A 174 -16.65 -6.14 9.55
N MET A 175 -15.77 -5.91 10.52
CA MET A 175 -14.87 -6.94 11.06
C MET A 175 -15.65 -8.10 11.70
N GLN A 176 -16.70 -7.82 12.48
CA GLN A 176 -17.56 -8.85 13.07
C GLN A 176 -18.22 -9.71 11.99
N LYS A 177 -18.77 -9.08 10.94
CA LYS A 177 -19.40 -9.76 9.82
C LYS A 177 -18.40 -10.66 9.10
N GLU A 178 -17.18 -10.19 8.86
CA GLU A 178 -16.16 -10.96 8.14
C GLU A 178 -15.61 -12.13 8.93
N LEU A 179 -15.37 -11.98 10.23
CA LEU A 179 -14.97 -13.08 11.10
C LEU A 179 -16.03 -14.17 11.12
N THR A 180 -17.30 -13.78 11.24
CA THR A 180 -18.44 -14.71 11.26
C THR A 180 -18.59 -15.42 9.90
N THR A 181 -18.47 -14.68 8.80
CA THR A 181 -18.60 -15.23 7.44
C THR A 181 -17.49 -16.23 7.13
N ASN A 182 -16.26 -15.97 7.58
CA ASN A 182 -15.11 -16.83 7.31
C ASN A 182 -14.84 -17.87 8.41
N GLY A 183 -15.63 -17.90 9.49
CA GLY A 183 -15.44 -18.81 10.62
C GLY A 183 -14.12 -18.62 11.36
N LEU A 184 -13.63 -17.38 11.45
CA LEU A 184 -12.34 -17.04 12.05
C LEU A 184 -12.50 -16.45 13.44
N GLU A 185 -11.54 -16.71 14.32
CA GLU A 185 -11.54 -16.17 15.67
C GLU A 185 -10.95 -14.75 15.72
N PRO A 186 -11.56 -13.82 16.49
CA PRO A 186 -10.97 -12.52 16.76
C PRO A 186 -9.73 -12.67 17.64
N ASP A 187 -8.75 -11.82 17.43
CA ASP A 187 -7.63 -11.68 18.34
C ASP A 187 -8.02 -11.03 19.67
N SER A 188 -7.11 -11.07 20.65
CA SER A 188 -7.36 -10.59 22.02
C SER A 188 -7.82 -9.14 22.08
N PHE A 189 -7.27 -8.28 21.22
CA PHE A 189 -7.68 -6.89 21.11
C PHE A 189 -9.11 -6.78 20.57
N THR A 190 -9.36 -7.40 19.42
CA THR A 190 -10.62 -7.31 18.69
C THR A 190 -11.77 -7.89 19.50
N LEU A 191 -11.53 -9.01 20.18
CA LEU A 191 -12.47 -9.62 21.11
C LEU A 191 -12.84 -8.67 22.27
N SER A 192 -11.84 -8.01 22.87
CA SER A 192 -12.05 -7.05 23.95
C SER A 192 -12.84 -5.83 23.48
N VAL A 193 -12.54 -5.32 22.29
CA VAL A 193 -13.29 -4.22 21.67
C VAL A 193 -14.76 -4.60 21.46
N PHE A 194 -15.03 -5.79 20.93
CA PHE A 194 -16.42 -6.24 20.72
C PHE A 194 -17.18 -6.34 22.03
N LYS A 195 -16.57 -6.92 23.07
CA LYS A 195 -17.19 -7.08 24.38
C LYS A 195 -17.53 -5.73 25.03
N GLU A 196 -16.58 -4.81 25.07
CA GLU A 196 -16.76 -3.53 25.73
C GLU A 196 -17.68 -2.57 24.95
N LEU A 197 -17.67 -2.62 23.62
CA LEU A 197 -18.60 -1.84 22.80
C LEU A 197 -20.03 -2.37 22.91
N ALA A 198 -20.23 -3.68 23.02
CA ALA A 198 -21.57 -4.25 23.22
C ALA A 198 -22.19 -3.86 24.57
N ALA A 199 -21.36 -3.58 25.58
CA ALA A 199 -21.80 -3.11 26.89
C ALA A 199 -22.11 -1.59 26.93
N LEU A 200 -21.78 -0.85 25.86
CA LEU A 200 -21.89 0.60 25.84
C LEU A 200 -23.26 1.04 25.29
N GLU A 201 -24.08 1.69 26.12
CA GLU A 201 -25.42 2.17 25.71
C GLU A 201 -25.37 3.24 24.60
N GLU A 202 -24.41 4.17 24.68
CA GLU A 202 -24.21 5.22 23.68
C GLU A 202 -22.72 5.36 23.29
N PRO A 203 -22.32 5.00 22.06
CA PRO A 203 -20.93 5.04 21.62
C PRO A 203 -20.47 6.46 21.22
N LYS A 204 -20.51 7.39 22.18
CA LYS A 204 -19.97 8.74 22.01
C LYS A 204 -18.44 8.69 21.87
N PRO A 205 -17.80 9.56 21.05
CA PRO A 205 -16.36 9.50 20.81
C PRO A 205 -15.49 9.51 22.08
N GLY A 206 -15.87 10.30 23.08
CA GLY A 206 -15.16 10.36 24.36
C GLY A 206 -15.32 9.10 25.23
N ALA A 207 -16.47 8.43 25.17
CA ALA A 207 -16.71 7.17 25.87
C ALA A 207 -15.96 6.02 25.21
N VAL A 208 -16.04 5.92 23.88
CA VAL A 208 -15.30 4.95 23.08
C VAL A 208 -13.80 5.08 23.31
N ALA A 209 -13.24 6.30 23.22
CA ALA A 209 -11.81 6.51 23.47
C ALA A 209 -11.37 6.11 24.89
N ARG A 210 -12.21 6.30 25.92
CA ARG A 210 -11.90 5.91 27.30
C ARG A 210 -11.78 4.38 27.45
N ILE A 211 -12.62 3.62 26.75
CA ILE A 211 -12.59 2.16 26.74
C ILE A 211 -11.40 1.62 25.93
N LEU A 212 -11.05 2.27 24.82
CA LEU A 212 -9.95 1.80 23.95
C LEU A 212 -8.56 1.95 24.57
N ILE A 213 -8.33 2.92 25.47
CA ILE A 213 -7.03 3.14 26.12
C ILE A 213 -6.54 1.93 26.93
N PRO A 214 -7.32 1.36 27.87
CA PRO A 214 -6.89 0.17 28.60
C PRO A 214 -6.73 -1.04 27.68
N ILE A 215 -7.66 -1.25 26.73
CA ILE A 215 -7.58 -2.37 25.79
C ILE A 215 -6.27 -2.34 24.97
N LEU A 216 -5.92 -1.18 24.39
CA LEU A 216 -4.66 -1.03 23.63
C LEU A 216 -3.41 -1.14 24.50
N SER A 217 -3.52 -0.84 25.80
CA SER A 217 -2.38 -0.94 26.73
C SER A 217 -2.10 -2.39 27.14
N GLU A 218 -3.13 -3.21 27.24
CA GLU A 218 -3.04 -4.60 27.71
C GLU A 218 -2.92 -5.62 26.57
N SER A 219 -3.39 -5.26 25.38
CA SER A 219 -3.36 -6.17 24.23
C SER A 219 -1.94 -6.42 23.74
N LYS A 220 -1.54 -7.70 23.69
CA LYS A 220 -0.40 -8.13 22.88
C LYS A 220 -0.73 -7.91 21.40
N LEU A 221 0.29 -7.56 20.61
CA LEU A 221 0.13 -7.46 19.17
C LEU A 221 -0.16 -8.86 18.58
N GLY A 222 -0.95 -8.87 17.50
CA GLY A 222 -1.32 -10.10 16.82
C GLY A 222 -0.11 -10.80 16.18
N LYS A 223 -0.25 -12.10 15.91
CA LYS A 223 0.78 -12.89 15.25
C LYS A 223 1.06 -12.37 13.83
N ILE A 224 2.26 -12.63 13.35
CA ILE A 224 2.62 -12.34 11.97
C ILE A 224 1.93 -13.40 11.08
N PRO A 225 1.26 -13.01 9.99
CA PRO A 225 0.62 -13.98 9.10
C PRO A 225 1.64 -14.99 8.55
N ALA A 226 1.19 -16.24 8.42
CA ALA A 226 2.01 -17.29 7.84
C ALA A 226 2.32 -17.00 6.36
N PRO A 227 3.45 -17.48 5.83
CA PRO A 227 3.83 -17.21 4.45
C PRO A 227 2.93 -17.94 3.44
N ASN A 228 2.39 -17.19 2.48
CA ASN A 228 1.55 -17.69 1.40
C ASN A 228 2.06 -17.21 0.03
N ILE A 229 2.43 -18.17 -0.84
CA ILE A 229 3.01 -17.91 -2.17
C ILE A 229 1.99 -17.28 -3.12
N ALA A 230 0.69 -17.46 -2.88
CA ALA A 230 -0.35 -16.87 -3.72
C ALA A 230 -0.36 -15.33 -3.64
N ILE A 231 0.24 -14.74 -2.58
CA ILE A 231 0.28 -13.30 -2.41
C ILE A 231 1.19 -12.66 -3.46
N GLN A 232 0.62 -11.76 -4.23
CA GLN A 232 1.35 -10.94 -5.21
C GLN A 232 1.10 -9.45 -4.96
N MET A 233 2.12 -8.62 -5.21
CA MET A 233 2.00 -7.17 -5.09
C MET A 233 1.58 -6.55 -6.43
N SER A 234 0.55 -5.70 -6.39
CA SER A 234 0.14 -4.85 -7.49
C SER A 234 1.24 -3.83 -7.79
N SER A 235 1.68 -3.76 -9.05
CA SER A 235 2.71 -2.82 -9.47
C SER A 235 2.42 -2.30 -10.88
N ALA A 236 3.10 -1.21 -11.24
CA ALA A 236 3.02 -0.66 -12.59
C ALA A 236 4.41 -0.28 -13.11
N ALA A 237 4.63 -0.54 -14.40
CA ALA A 237 5.82 -0.12 -15.14
C ALA A 237 5.39 0.80 -16.27
N ILE A 238 5.80 2.06 -16.23
CA ILE A 238 5.52 3.02 -17.30
C ILE A 238 6.60 2.82 -18.39
N LEU A 239 6.17 2.49 -19.60
CA LEU A 239 7.02 2.27 -20.76
C LEU A 239 7.22 3.57 -21.55
N GLU A 240 6.14 4.30 -21.77
CA GLU A 240 6.14 5.60 -22.45
C GLU A 240 5.33 6.60 -21.62
N PRO A 241 5.82 7.82 -21.38
CA PRO A 241 7.08 8.40 -21.89
C PRO A 241 8.31 7.91 -21.12
N SER A 242 9.42 7.69 -21.83
CA SER A 242 10.70 7.40 -21.21
C SER A 242 11.25 8.68 -20.56
N GLY A 243 11.27 8.76 -19.23
CA GLY A 243 11.72 9.94 -18.48
C GLY A 243 13.20 10.35 -18.65
N GLN A 244 13.90 9.76 -19.60
CA GLN A 244 15.31 9.98 -19.93
C GLN A 244 15.51 10.80 -21.21
N THR A 245 14.46 11.25 -21.88
CA THR A 245 14.60 12.05 -23.09
C THR A 245 14.95 13.50 -22.73
N ASP A 246 16.11 14.00 -23.17
CA ASP A 246 16.50 15.42 -23.11
C ASP A 246 15.58 16.35 -23.94
N THR A 247 14.62 15.77 -24.66
CA THR A 247 13.66 16.50 -25.47
C THR A 247 12.62 17.18 -24.60
N THR A 248 12.61 18.51 -24.62
CA THR A 248 11.55 19.31 -24.00
C THR A 248 10.34 19.39 -24.92
N LEU A 249 9.18 18.98 -24.42
CA LEU A 249 7.91 19.08 -25.13
C LEU A 249 7.40 20.52 -25.10
N LYS A 250 7.33 21.16 -26.27
CA LYS A 250 6.89 22.56 -26.43
C LYS A 250 5.47 22.59 -26.96
N PHE A 251 4.60 23.38 -26.33
CA PHE A 251 3.25 23.61 -26.82
C PHE A 251 2.82 25.06 -26.55
N THR A 252 1.80 25.53 -27.25
CA THR A 252 1.24 26.87 -27.03
C THR A 252 0.48 26.90 -25.70
N ALA A 253 0.85 27.84 -24.84
CA ALA A 253 0.22 28.05 -23.54
C ALA A 253 -1.29 28.27 -23.68
N GLY A 254 -2.05 27.71 -22.74
CA GLY A 254 -3.52 27.71 -22.77
C GLY A 254 -4.15 26.70 -23.72
N LEU A 255 -3.37 26.01 -24.57
CA LEU A 255 -3.83 24.84 -25.33
C LEU A 255 -3.50 23.54 -24.60
N ILE A 256 -3.96 22.43 -25.18
CA ILE A 256 -3.74 21.08 -24.65
C ILE A 256 -2.63 20.42 -25.48
N MET A 257 -1.68 19.81 -24.78
CA MET A 257 -0.70 18.90 -25.35
C MET A 257 -1.08 17.47 -25.01
N ALA A 258 -1.12 16.62 -26.03
CA ALA A 258 -1.31 15.18 -25.88
C ALA A 258 0.06 14.50 -25.73
N VAL A 259 0.25 13.78 -24.63
CA VAL A 259 1.44 12.95 -24.38
C VAL A 259 1.01 11.49 -24.44
N PRO A 260 1.53 10.69 -25.39
CA PRO A 260 1.32 9.24 -25.40
C PRO A 260 1.75 8.64 -24.06
N PHE A 261 0.92 7.75 -23.52
CA PHE A 261 1.16 7.11 -22.24
C PHE A 261 0.88 5.63 -22.34
N GLU A 262 1.93 4.86 -22.11
CA GLU A 262 1.90 3.41 -22.14
C GLU A 262 2.47 2.85 -20.85
N ALA A 263 1.72 1.96 -20.21
CA ALA A 263 2.17 1.29 -19.01
C ALA A 263 1.67 -0.16 -18.94
N GLU A 264 2.50 -1.01 -18.35
CA GLU A 264 2.13 -2.37 -17.97
C GLU A 264 1.77 -2.38 -16.48
N LEU A 265 0.67 -3.07 -16.19
CA LEU A 265 0.05 -3.16 -14.88
C LEU A 265 0.04 -4.63 -14.50
N TYR A 266 0.57 -4.94 -13.32
CA TYR A 266 0.73 -6.30 -12.85
C TYR A 266 -0.11 -6.52 -11.60
N ASN A 267 -0.78 -7.67 -11.53
CA ASN A 267 -1.49 -8.16 -10.35
C ASN A 267 -2.51 -7.15 -9.78
N LEU A 268 -3.30 -6.49 -10.63
CA LEU A 268 -4.30 -5.52 -10.17
C LEU A 268 -5.54 -6.22 -9.59
N SER A 269 -5.94 -5.82 -8.39
CA SER A 269 -7.19 -6.31 -7.76
C SER A 269 -8.43 -5.84 -8.51
N ASP A 270 -8.53 -4.54 -8.79
CA ASP A 270 -9.66 -3.91 -9.45
C ASP A 270 -9.19 -2.82 -10.43
N PRO A 271 -9.30 -3.05 -11.74
CA PRO A 271 -8.89 -2.09 -12.77
C PRO A 271 -9.69 -0.77 -12.73
N SER A 272 -10.93 -0.77 -12.22
CA SER A 272 -11.78 0.42 -12.18
C SER A 272 -11.26 1.50 -11.20
N ARG A 273 -10.44 1.09 -10.24
CA ARG A 273 -9.82 1.94 -9.22
C ARG A 273 -8.52 2.58 -9.67
N LEU A 274 -8.05 2.26 -10.87
CA LEU A 274 -6.84 2.84 -11.45
C LEU A 274 -7.00 4.36 -11.67
N ARG A 275 -5.98 5.13 -11.30
CA ARG A 275 -5.91 6.58 -11.47
C ARG A 275 -4.55 6.97 -12.03
N LEU A 276 -4.56 7.91 -12.97
CA LEU A 276 -3.37 8.60 -13.45
C LEU A 276 -3.22 9.90 -12.67
N LYS A 277 -2.04 10.10 -12.09
CA LYS A 277 -1.70 11.27 -11.32
C LYS A 277 -0.68 12.09 -12.10
N ILE A 278 -1.00 13.36 -12.33
CA ILE A 278 -0.16 14.33 -13.01
C ILE A 278 0.11 15.45 -12.03
N LYS A 279 1.36 15.63 -11.64
CA LYS A 279 1.78 16.67 -10.72
C LYS A 279 2.60 17.71 -11.49
N TYR A 280 2.09 18.93 -11.47
CA TYR A 280 2.65 20.09 -12.11
C TYR A 280 3.71 20.77 -11.21
N PRO A 281 4.61 21.59 -11.78
CA PRO A 281 5.65 22.30 -11.02
C PRO A 281 5.08 23.29 -9.99
N ASP A 282 3.86 23.78 -10.20
CA ASP A 282 3.13 24.66 -9.26
C ASP A 282 2.49 23.88 -8.08
N GLN A 283 2.87 22.61 -7.90
CA GLN A 283 2.33 21.67 -6.91
C GLN A 283 0.88 21.24 -7.14
N ARG A 284 0.20 21.74 -8.18
CA ARG A 284 -1.13 21.25 -8.52
C ARG A 284 -1.03 19.81 -8.99
N THR A 285 -1.96 19.00 -8.51
CA THR A 285 -2.07 17.61 -8.92
C THR A 285 -3.41 17.40 -9.59
N GLN A 286 -3.39 16.87 -10.81
CA GLN A 286 -4.56 16.42 -11.54
C GLN A 286 -4.63 14.89 -11.48
N VAL A 287 -5.81 14.37 -11.14
CA VAL A 287 -6.07 12.93 -11.08
C VAL A 287 -7.09 12.59 -12.16
N ILE A 288 -6.74 11.67 -13.04
CA ILE A 288 -7.54 11.29 -14.21
C ILE A 288 -7.92 9.81 -14.09
N LEU A 289 -9.17 9.50 -14.40
CA LEU A 289 -9.65 8.14 -14.59
C LEU A 289 -9.35 7.69 -16.03
N PRO A 290 -8.52 6.65 -16.25
CA PRO A 290 -8.32 6.07 -17.57
C PRO A 290 -9.63 5.52 -18.15
N ARG A 291 -9.80 5.62 -19.47
CA ARG A 291 -10.97 5.03 -20.13
C ARG A 291 -10.85 3.51 -20.09
N PRO A 292 -11.93 2.76 -19.79
CA PRO A 292 -11.89 1.29 -19.80
C PRO A 292 -11.43 0.71 -21.15
N ALA A 293 -11.77 1.35 -22.26
CA ALA A 293 -11.37 0.92 -23.60
C ALA A 293 -9.85 0.95 -23.86
N HIS A 294 -9.10 1.72 -23.05
CA HIS A 294 -7.65 1.86 -23.12
C HIS A 294 -6.91 0.74 -22.37
N LEU A 295 -7.62 -0.03 -21.55
CA LEU A 295 -7.06 -1.19 -20.85
C LEU A 295 -7.20 -2.41 -21.75
N LYS A 296 -6.07 -3.08 -22.00
CA LYS A 296 -5.99 -4.33 -22.78
C LYS A 296 -5.36 -5.41 -21.91
N PRO A 297 -5.80 -6.67 -21.98
CA PRO A 297 -5.12 -7.75 -21.27
C PRO A 297 -3.69 -7.92 -21.82
N LEU A 298 -2.74 -8.22 -20.94
CA LEU A 298 -1.37 -8.55 -21.34
C LEU A 298 -1.36 -9.95 -21.99
N HIS A 299 -0.79 -10.06 -23.19
CA HIS A 299 -0.89 -11.22 -24.09
C HIS A 299 -0.22 -12.51 -23.57
N TYR A 300 0.48 -12.44 -22.43
CA TYR A 300 1.14 -13.59 -21.80
C TYR A 300 0.25 -14.35 -20.80
N ASP A 301 -0.93 -13.82 -20.46
CA ASP A 301 -1.92 -14.55 -19.67
C ASP A 301 -2.69 -15.50 -20.60
N ASN A 302 -2.25 -16.75 -20.60
CA ASN A 302 -2.92 -17.83 -21.32
C ASN A 302 -4.35 -17.97 -20.76
N PRO A 303 -5.42 -17.79 -21.56
CA PRO A 303 -6.81 -17.78 -21.07
C PRO A 303 -7.29 -19.14 -20.53
N ASN A 304 -6.45 -20.18 -20.57
CA ASN A 304 -6.75 -21.52 -20.07
C ASN A 304 -6.28 -21.77 -18.63
N ASN A 305 -5.59 -20.82 -17.99
CA ASN A 305 -5.20 -20.96 -16.58
C ASN A 305 -6.28 -20.37 -15.68
N GLN A 306 -7.18 -21.23 -15.20
CA GLN A 306 -8.22 -20.88 -14.21
C GLN A 306 -7.63 -20.35 -12.87
N GLU A 307 -6.32 -20.45 -12.66
CA GLU A 307 -5.60 -19.89 -11.51
C GLU A 307 -5.42 -18.36 -11.59
N SER A 308 -5.60 -17.74 -12.77
CA SER A 308 -5.42 -16.30 -12.97
C SER A 308 -6.47 -15.43 -12.26
N GLU A 309 -7.61 -15.98 -11.84
CA GLU A 309 -8.59 -15.23 -11.04
C GLU A 309 -8.10 -14.96 -9.61
N MET A 310 -7.21 -15.79 -9.06
CA MET A 310 -6.60 -15.55 -7.74
C MET A 310 -5.40 -14.61 -7.79
N ALA A 311 -4.73 -14.48 -8.95
CA ALA A 311 -3.47 -13.76 -9.12
C ALA A 311 -3.62 -12.27 -9.49
N GLY A 312 -4.85 -11.77 -9.66
CA GLY A 312 -5.11 -10.40 -10.09
C GLY A 312 -4.95 -10.20 -11.60
N HIS A 313 -5.34 -9.02 -12.09
CA HIS A 313 -5.37 -8.71 -13.53
C HIS A 313 -4.05 -8.12 -14.03
N ASN A 314 -3.44 -8.74 -15.04
CA ASN A 314 -2.33 -8.15 -15.77
C ASN A 314 -2.85 -7.42 -17.02
N LEU A 315 -2.64 -6.10 -17.06
CA LEU A 315 -3.20 -5.23 -18.09
C LEU A 315 -2.13 -4.31 -18.67
N ARG A 316 -2.28 -3.96 -19.95
CA ARG A 316 -1.57 -2.88 -20.62
C ARG A 316 -2.50 -1.69 -20.76
N LEU A 317 -2.07 -0.54 -20.26
CA LEU A 317 -2.78 0.73 -20.39
C LEU A 317 -2.21 1.51 -21.57
N LEU A 318 -3.04 1.74 -22.58
CA LEU A 318 -2.72 2.49 -23.79
C LEU A 318 -3.58 3.75 -23.85
N THR A 319 -3.06 4.87 -23.35
CA THR A 319 -3.83 6.10 -23.23
C THR A 319 -3.01 7.32 -23.64
N THR A 320 -3.68 8.46 -23.70
CA THR A 320 -3.04 9.75 -23.92
C THR A 320 -3.27 10.61 -22.70
N VAL A 321 -2.19 11.10 -22.11
CA VAL A 321 -2.25 12.06 -21.02
C VAL A 321 -2.34 13.46 -21.61
N LEU A 322 -3.35 14.22 -21.18
CA LEU A 322 -3.58 15.58 -21.63
C LEU A 322 -2.98 16.55 -20.62
N ILE A 323 -2.04 17.38 -21.08
CA ILE A 323 -1.36 18.39 -20.28
C ILE A 323 -1.79 19.77 -20.78
N SER A 324 -2.24 20.64 -19.90
CA SER A 324 -2.53 22.04 -20.24
C SER A 324 -2.11 22.96 -19.13
N HIS A 325 -1.39 24.02 -19.50
CA HIS A 325 -0.94 25.02 -18.53
C HIS A 325 -0.75 26.39 -19.19
N GLN A 326 -0.76 27.44 -18.36
CA GLN A 326 -0.34 28.79 -18.72
C GLN A 326 1.17 28.86 -19.00
N VAL A 327 1.62 29.98 -19.57
CA VAL A 327 3.02 30.20 -19.96
C VAL A 327 3.96 29.96 -18.78
N TRP A 328 5.07 29.27 -19.05
CA TRP A 328 6.20 29.15 -18.12
C TRP A 328 7.41 29.90 -18.68
N SER A 329 8.16 30.54 -17.79
CA SER A 329 9.41 31.22 -18.14
C SER A 329 10.45 30.23 -18.69
N GLU A 330 10.50 29.03 -18.12
CA GLU A 330 11.44 27.96 -18.49
C GLU A 330 10.72 26.62 -18.70
N ALA A 331 11.48 25.62 -19.17
CA ALA A 331 10.98 24.26 -19.24
C ALA A 331 10.98 23.65 -17.83
N CYS A 332 9.86 23.06 -17.42
CA CYS A 332 9.71 22.48 -16.09
C CYS A 332 9.32 21.00 -16.19
N ASN A 333 9.65 20.26 -15.14
CA ASN A 333 9.32 18.85 -15.04
C ASN A 333 7.87 18.67 -14.57
N VAL A 334 7.09 17.92 -15.35
CA VAL A 334 5.79 17.39 -14.97
C VAL A 334 5.98 15.94 -14.55
N GLU A 335 5.47 15.57 -13.38
CA GLU A 335 5.54 14.21 -12.83
C GLU A 335 4.26 13.45 -13.20
N ILE A 336 4.39 12.32 -13.90
CA ILE A 336 3.27 11.41 -14.19
C ILE A 336 3.48 10.10 -13.42
N SER A 337 2.47 9.66 -12.67
CA SER A 337 2.48 8.37 -11.97
C SER A 337 1.14 7.67 -12.05
N ILE A 338 1.14 6.39 -11.71
CA ILE A 338 -0.06 5.54 -11.65
C ILE A 338 -0.34 5.24 -10.18
N ALA A 339 -1.61 5.33 -9.78
CA ALA A 339 -2.05 5.04 -8.43
C ALA A 339 -3.38 4.29 -8.42
N LEU A 340 -3.66 3.61 -7.31
CA LEU A 340 -4.97 3.03 -7.00
C LEU A 340 -5.76 3.96 -6.08
N SER A 341 -7.01 4.20 -6.42
CA SER A 341 -7.96 4.88 -5.55
C SER A 341 -8.39 3.94 -4.43
N VAL A 342 -8.26 4.37 -3.19
CA VAL A 342 -8.84 3.72 -2.01
C VAL A 342 -10.32 4.12 -1.90
N PRO A 343 -11.24 3.23 -1.50
CA PRO A 343 -12.64 3.61 -1.29
C PRO A 343 -12.78 4.64 -0.16
N GLU A 344 -13.69 5.60 -0.31
CA GLU A 344 -13.91 6.62 0.74
C GLU A 344 -14.36 6.02 2.08
N ALA A 345 -15.04 4.87 2.03
CA ALA A 345 -15.42 4.11 3.21
C ALA A 345 -14.21 3.76 4.08
N ASP A 346 -13.03 3.57 3.48
CA ASP A 346 -11.84 3.10 4.18
C ASP A 346 -10.95 4.18 4.77
N ILE A 347 -11.14 5.44 4.35
CA ILE A 347 -10.22 6.54 4.69
C ILE A 347 -10.71 7.33 5.91
N GLY A 348 -11.97 7.13 6.33
CA GLY A 348 -12.56 7.87 7.44
C GLY A 348 -12.58 9.36 7.15
N LYS A 349 -13.55 9.79 6.33
CA LYS A 349 -13.80 11.18 5.86
C LYS A 349 -12.94 12.28 6.53
N ARG A 350 -11.84 12.66 5.86
CA ARG A 350 -11.31 14.03 5.92
C ARG A 350 -11.68 14.76 4.65
N LYS A 351 -12.81 15.49 4.65
CA LYS A 351 -12.91 16.70 3.83
C LYS A 351 -12.16 17.83 4.55
N SER A 352 -10.83 17.72 4.61
CA SER A 352 -9.97 18.82 5.05
C SER A 352 -8.52 18.57 4.62
N SER A 353 -8.32 18.59 3.31
CA SER A 353 -7.16 19.22 2.69
C SER A 353 -7.52 19.38 1.22
N ASN A 354 -7.12 20.50 0.63
CA ASN A 354 -7.22 20.79 -0.80
C ASN A 354 -6.29 19.89 -1.64
N ASP A 355 -5.99 18.69 -1.13
CA ASP A 355 -4.94 17.80 -1.58
C ASP A 355 -5.61 16.46 -1.87
N GLY A 356 -6.11 16.31 -3.10
CA GLY A 356 -6.79 15.11 -3.64
C GLY A 356 -5.91 13.85 -3.70
N ASN A 357 -4.82 13.84 -2.95
CA ASN A 357 -3.79 12.80 -2.90
C ASN A 357 -3.95 11.83 -1.71
N SER A 358 -4.73 12.16 -0.68
CA SER A 358 -4.86 11.36 0.55
C SER A 358 -5.58 10.02 0.38
N CYS A 359 -6.12 9.76 -0.82
CA CYS A 359 -6.92 8.60 -1.19
C CYS A 359 -6.22 7.70 -2.21
N LEU A 360 -4.96 8.00 -2.56
CA LEU A 360 -4.26 7.36 -3.68
C LEU A 360 -3.03 6.57 -3.19
N LEU A 361 -2.93 5.31 -3.60
CA LEU A 361 -1.77 4.46 -3.36
C LEU A 361 -0.96 4.35 -4.66
N ASN A 362 0.24 4.89 -4.69
CA ASN A 362 1.08 4.84 -5.90
C ASN A 362 1.53 3.41 -6.21
N LEU A 363 1.39 3.00 -7.47
CA LEU A 363 1.83 1.69 -7.98
C LEU A 363 3.27 1.71 -8.51
N CYS A 364 3.79 2.90 -8.82
CA CYS A 364 5.11 3.08 -9.42
C CYS A 364 5.74 4.40 -8.97
N LYS A 365 7.05 4.52 -9.21
CA LYS A 365 7.74 5.82 -9.09
C LYS A 365 7.26 6.77 -10.20
N PRO A 366 7.11 8.07 -9.93
CA PRO A 366 6.72 9.04 -10.94
C PRO A 366 7.81 9.19 -12.01
N ILE A 367 7.38 9.30 -13.27
CA ILE A 367 8.22 9.69 -14.39
C ILE A 367 8.16 11.20 -14.57
N LYS A 368 9.32 11.81 -14.82
CA LYS A 368 9.44 13.25 -15.07
C LYS A 368 9.56 13.51 -16.56
N ILE A 369 8.81 14.50 -17.05
CA ILE A 369 8.84 14.92 -18.44
C ILE A 369 9.07 16.42 -18.47
N SER A 370 10.05 16.85 -19.27
CA SER A 370 10.33 18.27 -19.46
C SER A 370 9.32 18.89 -20.42
N VAL A 371 8.58 19.89 -19.95
CA VAL A 371 7.48 20.53 -20.68
C VAL A 371 7.64 22.05 -20.66
N ALA A 372 7.37 22.72 -21.79
CA ALA A 372 7.50 24.17 -21.94
C ALA A 372 6.29 24.79 -22.69
N PRO A 373 5.26 25.27 -21.96
CA PRO A 373 4.19 26.08 -22.52
C PRO A 373 4.71 27.47 -22.93
N LYS A 374 4.66 27.77 -24.23
CA LYS A 374 5.17 29.03 -24.82
C LYS A 374 4.03 29.98 -25.19
N PRO A 375 4.25 31.31 -25.11
CA PRO A 375 3.23 32.28 -25.48
C PRO A 375 2.90 32.19 -26.97
N ILE A 376 1.66 32.57 -27.32
CA ILE A 376 1.24 32.71 -28.71
C ILE A 376 2.10 33.82 -29.35
N LYS A 377 2.85 33.47 -30.39
CA LYS A 377 3.53 34.47 -31.22
C LYS A 377 2.44 35.19 -32.03
N LYS A 378 2.07 36.41 -31.61
CA LYS A 378 1.29 37.32 -32.45
C LYS A 378 2.21 37.79 -33.57
N THR A 379 2.02 37.27 -34.78
CA THR A 379 2.61 37.87 -35.99
C THR A 379 1.88 39.18 -36.22
N LEU A 380 2.56 40.30 -35.95
CA LEU A 380 2.17 41.64 -36.37
C LEU A 380 2.56 41.84 -37.84
#